data_AF-A0A7C5BZT2-F1
#
_entry.id   AF-A0A7C5BZT2-F1
#
_cell.length_a   1.000
_cell.length_b   1.000
_cell.length_c   1.000
_cell.angle_alpha   90.00
_cell.angle_beta   90.00
_cell.angle_gamma   90.00
#
_symmetry.space_group_name_H-M   'P 1'
#
loop_
_entity.id
_entity.type
_entity.pdbx_description
1 polymer ?
#
loop_
_entity_poly.entity_id
_entity_poly.type
_entity_poly.pdbx_seq_one_letter_code
_entity_poly.pdbx_strand_id
1 'polypeptide(L)'
;KAKYPQGCPTGSAVITGAGNLSAKYVIHAVGPVWRGGDQGEAELLASAYRSALRLAVEHHCQSVAFPALSAGAYGYPLDQAAAIALKTVADFLREHQAPPLVRFVLFDSRTFGVFAAKLAELAETK
;
A
#
# COMPACT_ATOMS: atom_id res chain seq x y z
N LYS A 1 -10.94 -16.87 -20.36
CA LYS A 1 -11.88 -16.37 -19.30
C LYS A 1 -11.17 -15.26 -18.55
N ALA A 2 -11.85 -14.14 -18.25
CA ALA A 2 -11.25 -13.07 -17.46
C ALA A 2 -10.95 -13.56 -16.03
N LYS A 3 -9.74 -13.32 -15.53
CA LYS A 3 -9.29 -13.77 -14.20
C LYS A 3 -10.07 -13.10 -13.05
N TYR A 4 -10.67 -11.93 -13.31
CA TYR A 4 -11.43 -11.14 -12.33
C TYR A 4 -12.73 -10.57 -12.96
N PRO A 5 -13.77 -11.40 -13.17
CA PRO A 5 -14.98 -10.97 -13.88
C PRO A 5 -15.83 -9.94 -13.12
N GLN A 6 -15.66 -9.85 -11.79
CA GLN A 6 -16.33 -8.86 -10.93
C GLN A 6 -15.37 -7.79 -10.39
N GLY A 7 -14.18 -7.67 -10.97
CA GLY A 7 -13.12 -6.78 -10.48
C GLY A 7 -12.29 -7.37 -9.34
N CYS A 8 -11.33 -6.57 -8.85
CA CYS A 8 -10.51 -6.92 -7.69
C CYS A 8 -11.23 -6.44 -6.41
N PRO A 9 -11.46 -7.32 -5.41
CA PRO A 9 -12.15 -6.93 -4.20
C PRO A 9 -11.31 -5.99 -3.32
N THR A 10 -11.97 -5.16 -2.52
CA THR A 10 -11.32 -4.30 -1.53
C THR A 10 -10.43 -5.11 -0.58
N GLY A 11 -9.26 -4.57 -0.26
CA GLY A 11 -8.25 -5.23 0.56
C GLY A 11 -7.43 -6.28 -0.18
N SER A 12 -7.60 -6.42 -1.50
CA SER A 12 -6.83 -7.31 -2.36
C SER A 12 -6.04 -6.53 -3.41
N ALA A 13 -5.20 -7.24 -4.16
CA ALA A 13 -4.45 -6.69 -5.27
C ALA A 13 -4.34 -7.69 -6.43
N VAL A 14 -4.11 -7.17 -7.63
CA VAL A 14 -3.82 -7.96 -8.84
C VAL A 14 -2.63 -7.35 -9.58
N ILE A 15 -1.92 -8.15 -10.36
CA ILE A 15 -0.69 -7.72 -11.05
C ILE A 15 -0.81 -7.84 -12.57
N THR A 16 -0.27 -6.87 -13.28
CA THR A 16 -0.14 -6.86 -14.74
C THR A 16 1.29 -6.46 -15.16
N GLY A 17 1.63 -6.62 -16.44
CA GLY A 17 2.76 -5.90 -17.02
C GLY A 17 2.53 -4.38 -16.95
N ALA A 18 3.61 -3.60 -17.07
CA ALA A 18 3.56 -2.14 -16.88
C ALA A 18 3.39 -1.31 -18.17
N GLY A 19 3.29 -1.95 -19.34
CA GLY A 19 3.19 -1.25 -20.62
C GLY A 19 4.42 -0.38 -20.89
N ASN A 20 4.22 0.92 -21.14
CA ASN A 20 5.28 1.88 -21.47
C ASN A 20 5.98 2.49 -20.24
N LEU A 21 5.61 2.09 -19.01
CA LEU A 21 6.30 2.56 -17.81
C LEU A 21 7.68 1.90 -17.69
N SER A 22 8.62 2.59 -17.04
CA SER A 22 9.95 2.03 -16.74
C SER A 22 9.93 0.89 -15.70
N ALA A 23 8.79 0.68 -15.04
CA ALA A 23 8.59 -0.44 -14.13
C ALA A 23 8.37 -1.75 -14.89
N LYS A 24 8.62 -2.90 -14.24
CA LYS A 24 8.33 -4.23 -14.84
C LYS A 24 6.85 -4.60 -14.74
N TYR A 25 6.24 -4.25 -13.61
CA TYR A 25 4.87 -4.60 -13.27
C TYR A 25 4.12 -3.41 -12.70
N VAL A 26 2.79 -3.46 -12.84
CA VAL A 26 1.87 -2.62 -12.07
C VAL A 26 1.02 -3.54 -11.21
N ILE A 27 1.03 -3.28 -9.91
CA ILE A 27 0.17 -3.97 -8.94
C ILE A 27 -1.00 -3.04 -8.61
N HIS A 28 -2.19 -3.47 -9.00
CA HIS A 28 -3.45 -2.77 -8.79
C HIS A 28 -4.05 -3.21 -7.46
N ALA A 29 -3.77 -2.46 -6.40
CA ALA A 29 -4.28 -2.72 -5.06
C ALA A 29 -5.53 -1.86 -4.77
N VAL A 30 -6.57 -2.48 -4.21
CA VAL A 30 -7.86 -1.80 -3.96
C VAL A 30 -7.99 -1.49 -2.48
N GLY A 31 -7.73 -0.24 -2.09
CA GLY A 31 -8.01 0.25 -0.73
C GLY A 31 -9.50 0.48 -0.48
N PRO A 32 -9.94 0.59 0.79
CA PRO A 32 -11.33 0.87 1.14
C PRO A 32 -11.69 2.34 0.93
N VAL A 33 -12.97 2.58 0.68
CA VAL A 33 -13.59 3.92 0.83
C VAL A 33 -13.83 4.15 2.32
N TRP A 34 -13.44 5.32 2.82
CA TRP A 34 -13.65 5.68 4.23
C TRP A 34 -15.13 5.91 4.53
N ARG A 35 -15.65 5.25 5.57
CA ARG A 35 -17.05 5.36 6.01
C ARG A 35 -17.21 5.69 7.49
N GLY A 36 -16.11 5.97 8.19
CA GLY A 36 -16.13 6.32 9.62
C GLY A 36 -15.16 5.48 10.47
N GLY A 37 -14.58 4.42 9.91
CA GLY A 37 -13.58 3.60 10.59
C GLY A 37 -14.15 2.41 11.38
N ASP A 38 -15.47 2.20 11.32
CA ASP A 38 -16.19 1.14 12.04
C ASP A 38 -16.61 -0.03 11.13
N GLN A 39 -16.25 0.00 9.83
CA GLN A 39 -16.57 -1.03 8.84
C GLN A 39 -15.37 -1.93 8.50
N GLY A 40 -14.34 -1.92 9.35
CA GLY A 40 -13.11 -2.68 9.13
C GLY A 40 -12.17 -2.05 8.09
N GLU A 41 -12.32 -0.75 7.78
CA GLU A 41 -11.50 -0.09 6.77
C GLU A 41 -10.00 -0.14 7.10
N ALA A 42 -9.63 -0.09 8.39
CA ALA A 42 -8.24 -0.18 8.79
C ALA A 42 -7.60 -1.51 8.34
N GLU A 43 -8.30 -2.62 8.57
CA GLU A 43 -7.83 -3.95 8.19
C GLU A 43 -7.86 -4.15 6.67
N LEU A 44 -8.88 -3.62 5.99
CA LEU A 44 -8.94 -3.65 4.52
C LEU A 44 -7.79 -2.86 3.88
N LEU A 45 -7.45 -1.68 4.42
CA LEU A 45 -6.32 -0.89 3.94
C LEU A 45 -5.00 -1.64 4.16
N ALA A 46 -4.79 -2.19 5.35
CA ALA A 46 -3.62 -3.02 5.64
C ALA A 46 -3.54 -4.24 4.71
N SER A 47 -4.67 -4.91 4.47
CA SER A 47 -4.76 -6.06 3.56
C SER A 47 -4.39 -5.70 2.12
N ALA A 48 -4.76 -4.52 1.63
CA ALA A 48 -4.38 -4.06 0.30
C ALA A 48 -2.86 -3.93 0.16
N TYR A 49 -2.17 -3.35 1.15
CA TYR A 49 -0.72 -3.27 1.17
C TYR A 49 -0.05 -4.65 1.24
N ARG A 50 -0.51 -5.54 2.13
CA ARG A 50 0.04 -6.90 2.25
C ARG A 50 -0.16 -7.70 0.97
N SER A 51 -1.34 -7.62 0.36
CA SER A 51 -1.63 -8.31 -0.91
C SER A 51 -0.72 -7.82 -2.03
N ALA A 52 -0.46 -6.52 -2.11
CA ALA A 52 0.46 -5.97 -3.08
C ALA A 52 1.91 -6.42 -2.84
N LEU A 53 2.37 -6.41 -1.59
CA LEU A 53 3.71 -6.89 -1.23
C LEU A 53 3.89 -8.39 -1.52
N ARG A 54 2.88 -9.23 -1.23
CA ARG A 54 2.90 -10.65 -1.59
C ARG A 54 3.08 -10.86 -3.08
N LEU A 55 2.31 -10.17 -3.92
CA LEU A 55 2.48 -10.24 -5.38
C LEU A 55 3.86 -9.76 -5.81
N ALA A 56 4.41 -8.71 -5.19
CA ALA A 56 5.76 -8.26 -5.49
C ALA A 56 6.82 -9.33 -5.18
N VAL A 57 6.70 -10.02 -4.04
CA VAL A 57 7.59 -11.12 -3.64
C VAL A 57 7.44 -12.33 -4.55
N GLU A 58 6.22 -12.76 -4.83
CA GLU A 58 5.90 -13.88 -5.75
C GLU A 58 6.47 -13.65 -7.16
N HIS A 59 6.54 -12.39 -7.59
CA HIS A 59 7.12 -11.98 -8.87
C HIS A 59 8.59 -11.51 -8.77
N HIS A 60 9.26 -11.80 -7.65
CA HIS A 60 10.68 -11.52 -7.41
C HIS A 60 11.09 -10.04 -7.64
N CYS A 61 10.18 -9.12 -7.35
CA CYS A 61 10.44 -7.69 -7.46
C CYS A 61 11.50 -7.27 -6.44
N GLN A 62 12.53 -6.55 -6.89
CA GLN A 62 13.58 -6.03 -6.01
C GLN A 62 13.20 -4.70 -5.36
N SER A 63 12.22 -4.01 -5.93
CA SER A 63 11.70 -2.76 -5.37
C SER A 63 10.22 -2.56 -5.70
N VAL A 64 9.50 -1.88 -4.81
CA VAL A 64 8.09 -1.51 -4.98
C VAL A 64 7.91 -0.05 -4.59
N ALA A 65 7.10 0.68 -5.35
CA ALA A 65 6.69 2.04 -5.03
C ALA A 65 5.18 2.07 -4.73
N PHE A 66 4.80 2.64 -3.59
CA PHE A 66 3.41 2.84 -3.20
C PHE A 66 3.04 4.33 -3.23
N PRO A 67 1.84 4.69 -3.72
CA PRO A 67 1.22 5.96 -3.38
C PRO A 67 0.58 5.88 -1.97
N ALA A 68 -0.01 6.99 -1.51
CA ALA A 68 -0.86 6.99 -0.31
C ALA A 68 -2.24 6.38 -0.63
N LEU A 69 -2.38 5.05 -0.55
CA LEU A 69 -3.64 4.36 -0.84
C LEU A 69 -4.80 4.90 0.02
N SER A 70 -5.97 5.05 -0.60
CA SER A 70 -7.22 5.59 -0.04
C SER A 70 -7.21 7.03 0.49
N ALA A 71 -6.05 7.70 0.61
CA ALA A 71 -5.92 9.05 1.16
C ALA A 71 -6.22 10.20 0.17
N GLY A 72 -6.97 9.91 -0.89
CA GLY A 72 -7.39 10.87 -1.92
C GLY A 72 -8.90 10.82 -2.12
N ALA A 73 -9.36 10.45 -3.32
CA ALA A 73 -10.79 10.36 -3.65
C ALA A 73 -11.61 9.43 -2.73
N TYR A 74 -10.97 8.48 -2.05
CA TYR A 74 -11.62 7.55 -1.10
C TYR A 74 -11.76 8.12 0.32
N GLY A 75 -11.23 9.32 0.58
CA GLY A 75 -11.50 10.10 1.77
C GLY A 75 -10.89 9.59 3.07
N TYR A 76 -9.97 8.63 3.02
CA TYR A 76 -9.33 8.11 4.24
C TYR A 76 -8.51 9.21 4.93
N PRO A 77 -8.70 9.44 6.24
CA PRO A 77 -7.90 10.42 6.98
C PRO A 77 -6.40 10.14 6.80
N LEU A 78 -5.68 11.15 6.30
CA LEU A 78 -4.29 11.00 5.87
C LEU A 78 -3.38 10.46 6.98
N ASP A 79 -3.51 10.98 8.21
CA ASP A 79 -2.69 10.54 9.36
C ASP A 79 -2.92 9.05 9.69
N GLN A 80 -4.17 8.60 9.63
CA GLN A 80 -4.53 7.21 9.91
C GLN A 80 -4.06 6.29 8.76
N ALA A 81 -4.27 6.71 7.52
CA ALA A 81 -3.82 5.96 6.35
C ALA A 81 -2.29 5.80 6.32
N ALA A 82 -1.55 6.86 6.64
CA ALA A 82 -0.10 6.84 6.74
C ALA A 82 0.39 5.88 7.83
N ALA A 83 -0.19 5.94 9.04
CA ALA A 83 0.15 5.05 10.13
C ALA A 83 -0.08 3.57 9.77
N ILE A 84 -1.24 3.25 9.18
CA ILE A 84 -1.58 1.89 8.74
C ILE A 84 -0.61 1.43 7.65
N ALA A 85 -0.35 2.26 6.64
CA ALA A 85 0.53 1.94 5.52
C ALA A 85 1.95 1.62 6.00
N LEU A 86 2.54 2.53 6.77
CA LEU A 86 3.92 2.39 7.25
C LEU A 86 4.08 1.21 8.21
N LYS A 87 3.18 1.06 9.18
CA LYS A 87 3.20 -0.08 10.10
C LYS A 87 3.10 -1.41 9.33
N THR A 88 2.13 -1.51 8.43
CA THR A 88 1.89 -2.74 7.65
C THR A 88 3.09 -3.10 6.79
N VAL A 89 3.68 -2.13 6.07
CA VAL A 89 4.87 -2.36 5.26
C VAL A 89 6.06 -2.74 6.13
N ALA A 90 6.29 -2.04 7.24
CA ALA A 90 7.41 -2.33 8.13
C ALA A 90 7.30 -3.72 8.77
N ASP A 91 6.10 -4.11 9.23
CA ASP A 91 5.82 -5.43 9.78
C ASP A 91 6.07 -6.53 8.72
N PHE A 92 5.55 -6.34 7.51
CA PHE A 92 5.76 -7.28 6.40
C PHE A 92 7.25 -7.44 6.04
N LEU A 93 7.99 -6.34 5.96
CA LEU A 93 9.43 -6.38 5.66
C LEU A 93 10.25 -7.05 6.77
N ARG A 94 9.85 -6.88 8.04
CA ARG A 94 10.47 -7.57 9.18
C ARG A 94 10.24 -9.08 9.12
N GLU A 95 9.05 -9.50 8.72
CA GLU A 95 8.66 -10.92 8.62
C GLU A 95 9.29 -11.61 7.40
N HIS A 96 9.24 -10.98 6.22
CA HIS A 96 9.58 -11.63 4.96
C HIS A 96 10.97 -11.26 4.41
N GLN A 97 11.58 -10.18 4.90
CA GLN A 97 12.86 -9.66 4.40
C GLN A 97 12.88 -9.36 2.88
N ALA A 98 11.71 -9.17 2.27
CA ALA A 98 11.51 -8.87 0.87
C ALA A 98 10.23 -8.04 0.65
N PRO A 99 10.15 -7.20 -0.40
CA PRO A 99 11.23 -6.84 -1.31
C PRO A 99 12.30 -5.98 -0.60
N PRO A 100 13.57 -5.96 -1.07
CA PRO A 100 14.65 -5.19 -0.44
C PRO A 100 14.39 -3.69 -0.31
N LEU A 101 13.56 -3.12 -1.18
CA LEU A 101 13.27 -1.70 -1.20
C LEU A 101 11.78 -1.41 -1.38
N VAL A 102 11.19 -0.70 -0.43
CA VAL A 102 9.87 -0.10 -0.57
C VAL A 102 10.00 1.41 -0.51
N ARG A 103 9.41 2.12 -1.47
CA ARG A 103 9.33 3.58 -1.51
C ARG A 103 7.90 4.04 -1.41
N PHE A 104 7.63 5.03 -0.57
CA PHE A 104 6.39 5.81 -0.64
C PHE A 104 6.63 7.02 -1.54
N VAL A 105 5.93 7.07 -2.67
CA VAL A 105 5.99 8.18 -3.63
C VAL A 105 4.75 9.03 -3.41
N LEU A 106 4.95 10.19 -2.78
CA LEU A 106 3.88 11.03 -2.26
C LEU A 106 3.77 12.28 -3.11
N PHE A 107 2.56 12.59 -3.58
CA PHE A 107 2.32 13.56 -4.65
C PHE A 107 2.66 15.00 -4.25
N ASP A 108 2.46 15.36 -2.98
CA ASP A 108 2.67 16.71 -2.47
C ASP A 108 3.45 16.72 -1.13
N SER A 109 3.96 17.90 -0.78
CA SER A 109 4.77 18.11 0.42
C SER A 109 4.01 17.88 1.72
N ARG A 110 2.68 18.08 1.73
CA ARG A 110 1.84 17.85 2.91
C ARG A 110 1.77 16.36 3.22
N THR A 111 1.46 15.56 2.21
CA THR A 111 1.39 14.10 2.28
C THR A 111 2.75 13.53 2.68
N PHE A 112 3.83 14.05 2.07
CA PHE A 112 5.19 13.71 2.46
C PHE A 112 5.47 14.00 3.93
N GLY A 113 5.15 15.20 4.41
CA GLY A 113 5.37 15.60 5.81
C GLY A 113 4.67 14.67 6.80
N VAL A 114 3.41 14.30 6.53
CA VAL A 114 2.66 13.37 7.38
C VAL A 114 3.30 11.98 7.41
N PHE A 115 3.64 11.42 6.25
CA PHE A 115 4.31 10.11 6.20
C PHE A 115 5.69 10.13 6.87
N ALA A 116 6.47 11.21 6.69
CA ALA A 116 7.77 11.36 7.31
C ALA A 116 7.67 11.41 8.84
N ALA A 117 6.73 12.20 9.37
CA ALA A 117 6.46 12.25 10.81
C ALA A 117 6.04 10.88 11.36
N LYS A 118 5.10 10.20 10.69
CA LYS A 118 4.66 8.85 11.09
C LYS A 118 5.75 7.79 11.00
N LEU A 119 6.67 7.91 10.06
CA LEU A 119 7.81 7.01 9.97
C LEU A 119 8.81 7.25 11.11
N ALA A 120 9.02 8.49 11.52
CA ALA A 120 9.87 8.82 12.68
C ALA A 120 9.29 8.24 13.97
N GLU A 121 8.00 8.46 14.24
CA GLU A 121 7.28 7.87 15.39
C GLU A 121 7.42 6.33 15.42
N LEU A 122 7.27 5.67 14.27
CA LEU A 122 7.41 4.22 14.15
C LEU A 122 8.85 3.74 14.43
N ALA A 123 9.86 4.53 14.06
CA ALA A 123 11.26 4.19 14.29
C ALA A 123 11.67 4.31 15.77
N GLU A 124 11.04 5.23 16.51
CA GLU A 124 11.24 5.43 17.95
C GLU A 124 10.58 4.34 18.81
N THR A 125 9.60 3.63 18.28
CA THR A 125 8.86 2.56 19.00
C THR A 125 9.61 1.20 18.97
N LYS A 126 10.93 1.21 18.74
CA LYS A 126 11.79 0.02 18.70
C LYS A 126 12.35 -0.37 20.06
#